data_AF-A0A1H8P0N3-F1
#
_entry.id   AF-A0A1H8P0N3-F1
#
_cell.length_a   1.000
_cell.length_b   1.000
_cell.length_c   1.000
_cell.angle_alpha   90.00
_cell.angle_beta   90.00
_cell.angle_gamma   90.00
#
_symmetry.space_group_name_H-M   'P 1'
#
loop_
_entity.id
_entity.type
_entity.pdbx_description
1 polymer ?
#
loop_
_entity_poly.entity_id
_entity_poly.type
_entity_poly.pdbx_seq_one_letter_code
_entity_poly.pdbx_strand_id
1 'polypeptide(L)'
;MKHQQGFSLIEVLIALVVLAFGLMGVAAMQIKALQSATEGYQRSVVTLAAVDAQERLWAQLAQETSCDDMVDNILSDWQSSWFADSDTPIRHFSGGIELGTAECEFNILITLNDNDSASTDETFTYTFRLPDLLGN
;
A
#
# COMPACT_ATOMS: atom_id res chain seq x y z
N MET A 1 5.18 2.42 68.93
CA MET A 1 5.76 3.37 67.96
C MET A 1 6.23 2.58 66.75
N LYS A 2 5.63 2.78 65.56
CA LYS A 2 6.05 2.10 64.33
C LYS A 2 7.25 2.85 63.74
N HIS A 3 8.39 2.18 63.57
CA HIS A 3 9.56 2.75 62.91
C HIS A 3 9.31 2.81 61.39
N GLN A 4 9.46 3.98 60.78
CA GLN A 4 9.48 4.11 59.31
C GLN A 4 10.81 3.57 58.79
N GLN A 5 10.76 2.49 58.02
CA GLN A 5 11.89 2.01 57.24
C GLN A 5 11.99 2.88 55.99
N GLY A 6 13.06 3.66 55.87
CA GLY A 6 13.36 4.44 54.67
C GLY A 6 13.81 3.53 53.52
N PHE A 7 13.59 3.97 52.28
CA PHE A 7 14.01 3.28 51.07
C PHE A 7 15.53 3.09 51.03
N SER A 8 15.98 1.89 50.69
CA SER A 8 17.40 1.60 50.48
C SER A 8 17.83 2.05 49.08
N LEU A 9 19.09 2.49 48.90
CA LEU A 9 19.64 2.90 47.61
C LEU A 9 19.57 1.75 46.57
N ILE A 10 19.66 0.50 47.03
CA ILE A 10 19.51 -0.67 46.16
C ILE A 10 18.09 -0.81 45.60
N GLU A 11 17.08 -0.38 46.34
CA GLU A 11 15.67 -0.48 45.95
C GLU A 11 15.36 0.50 44.81
N VAL A 12 15.91 1.71 44.89
CA VAL A 12 15.82 2.71 43.82
C VAL A 12 16.55 2.24 42.56
N LEU A 13 17.73 1.63 42.69
CA LEU A 13 18.46 1.05 41.56
C LEU A 13 17.65 -0.05 40.87
N ILE A 14 17.06 -0.97 41.64
CA ILE A 14 16.21 -2.03 41.09
C ILE A 14 14.99 -1.43 40.40
N ALA A 15 14.33 -0.43 41.00
CA ALA A 15 13.18 0.25 40.40
C ALA A 15 13.54 0.92 39.06
N LEU A 16 14.70 1.58 38.97
CA LEU A 16 15.19 2.19 37.73
C LEU A 16 15.49 1.14 36.65
N VAL A 17 16.06 -0.01 37.03
CA VAL A 17 16.31 -1.12 36.09
C VAL A 17 14.99 -1.68 35.54
N VAL A 18 14.02 -1.95 36.42
CA VAL A 18 12.69 -2.42 36.00
C VAL A 18 11.99 -1.40 35.10
N LEU A 19 12.06 -0.11 35.45
CA LEU A 19 11.52 0.98 34.64
C LEU A 19 12.18 1.06 33.26
N ALA A 20 13.50 0.91 33.19
CA ALA A 20 14.23 0.93 31.92
C ALA A 20 13.76 -0.19 30.99
N PHE A 21 13.60 -1.42 31.50
CA PHE A 21 13.04 -2.53 30.72
C PHE A 21 11.59 -2.28 30.29
N GLY A 22 10.77 -1.69 31.17
CA GLY A 22 9.40 -1.31 30.86
C GLY A 22 9.30 -0.32 29.68
N LEU A 23 10.13 0.72 29.69
CA LEU A 23 10.18 1.71 28.60
C LEU A 23 10.70 1.10 27.29
N MET A 24 11.65 0.18 27.37
CA MET A 24 12.16 -0.54 26.20
C MET A 24 11.05 -1.38 25.53
N GLY A 25 10.17 -1.99 26.34
CA GLY A 25 8.98 -2.69 25.85
C GLY A 25 8.03 -1.76 25.08
N VAL A 26 7.78 -0.54 25.60
CA VAL A 26 6.92 0.45 24.94
C VAL A 26 7.54 0.92 23.61
N ALA A 27 8.85 1.18 23.57
CA ALA A 27 9.55 1.57 22.35
C ALA A 27 9.44 0.48 21.26
N ALA A 28 9.58 -0.79 21.63
CA ALA A 28 9.39 -1.90 20.71
C ALA A 28 7.96 -1.96 20.15
N MET A 29 6.93 -1.70 20.97
CA MET A 29 5.55 -1.62 20.50
C MET A 29 5.34 -0.43 19.54
N GLN A 30 5.96 0.72 19.80
CA GLN A 30 5.86 1.88 18.92
C GLN A 30 6.46 1.61 17.54
N ILE A 31 7.60 0.92 17.46
CA ILE A 31 8.21 0.54 16.18
C ILE A 31 7.27 -0.38 15.40
N LYS A 32 6.68 -1.39 16.05
CA LYS A 32 5.71 -2.28 15.40
C LYS A 32 4.46 -1.55 14.94
N ALA A 33 3.97 -0.60 15.73
CA ALA A 33 2.82 0.22 15.36
C ALA A 33 3.13 1.08 14.12
N LEU A 34 4.35 1.64 14.04
CA LEU A 34 4.79 2.40 12.87
C LEU A 34 4.88 1.51 11.62
N GLN A 35 5.45 0.31 11.73
CA GLN A 35 5.50 -0.66 10.63
C GLN A 35 4.10 -1.01 10.10
N SER A 36 3.17 -1.32 11.01
CA SER A 36 1.79 -1.61 10.63
C SER A 36 1.09 -0.41 9.99
N ALA A 37 1.35 0.81 10.47
CA ALA A 37 0.81 2.03 9.87
C ALA A 37 1.36 2.27 8.46
N THR A 38 2.64 1.99 8.21
CA THR A 38 3.26 2.13 6.89
C THR A 38 2.70 1.12 5.88
N GLU A 39 2.45 -0.13 6.29
CA GLU A 39 1.81 -1.14 5.43
C GLU A 39 0.37 -0.73 5.07
N GLY A 40 -0.40 -0.23 6.06
CA GLY A 40 -1.76 0.26 5.82
C GLY A 40 -1.80 1.48 4.89
N TYR A 41 -0.82 2.37 5.02
CA TYR A 41 -0.66 3.51 4.11
C TYR A 41 -0.38 3.04 2.68
N GLN A 42 0.56 2.12 2.47
CA GLN A 42 0.89 1.59 1.14
C GLN A 42 -0.34 0.99 0.45
N ARG A 43 -1.10 0.13 1.13
CA ARG A 43 -2.34 -0.44 0.58
C ARG A 43 -3.38 0.60 0.21
N SER A 44 -3.49 1.65 1.01
CA SER A 44 -4.43 2.75 0.73
C SER A 44 -4.04 3.49 -0.55
N VAL A 45 -2.76 3.82 -0.73
CA VAL A 45 -2.31 4.53 -1.94
C VAL A 45 -2.36 3.63 -3.19
N VAL A 46 -2.04 2.34 -3.07
CA VAL A 46 -2.24 1.35 -4.16
C VAL A 46 -3.70 1.28 -4.59
N THR A 47 -4.63 1.27 -3.64
CA THR A 47 -6.07 1.29 -3.95
C THR A 47 -6.47 2.57 -4.69
N LEU A 48 -5.93 3.72 -4.29
CA LEU A 48 -6.19 4.99 -4.98
C LEU A 48 -5.67 4.98 -6.42
N ALA A 49 -4.48 4.42 -6.66
CA ALA A 49 -3.93 4.29 -8.00
C ALA A 49 -4.80 3.38 -8.90
N ALA A 50 -5.34 2.29 -8.34
CA ALA A 50 -6.27 1.42 -9.07
C ALA A 50 -7.61 2.10 -9.38
N VAL A 51 -8.15 2.85 -8.43
CA VAL A 51 -9.39 3.62 -8.66
C VAL A 51 -9.17 4.70 -9.73
N ASP A 52 -8.03 5.41 -9.73
CA ASP A 52 -7.69 6.38 -10.77
C ASP A 52 -7.62 5.74 -12.17
N ALA A 53 -7.00 4.56 -12.30
CA ALA A 53 -7.01 3.81 -13.57
C ALA A 53 -8.44 3.41 -14.00
N GLN A 54 -9.27 2.96 -13.06
CA GLN A 54 -10.68 2.66 -13.34
C GLN A 54 -11.43 3.91 -13.84
N GLU A 55 -11.26 5.06 -13.19
CA GLU A 55 -11.90 6.32 -13.58
C GLU A 55 -11.47 6.76 -14.98
N ARG A 56 -10.19 6.61 -15.32
CA ARG A 56 -9.67 6.87 -16.67
C ARG A 56 -10.29 5.92 -17.71
N LEU A 57 -10.47 4.64 -17.39
CA LEU A 57 -11.15 3.68 -18.27
C LEU A 57 -12.64 4.04 -18.46
N TRP A 58 -13.34 4.47 -17.40
CA TRP A 58 -14.69 5.02 -17.52
C TRP A 58 -14.75 6.27 -18.43
N ALA A 59 -13.73 7.13 -18.38
CA ALA A 59 -13.65 8.29 -19.26
C ALA A 59 -13.41 7.92 -20.74
N GLN A 60 -12.68 6.82 -21.00
CA GLN A 60 -12.52 6.27 -22.35
C GLN A 60 -13.82 5.64 -22.86
N LEU A 61 -14.57 4.97 -21.99
CA LEU A 61 -15.89 4.42 -22.33
C LEU A 61 -16.86 5.51 -22.81
N ALA A 62 -16.84 6.69 -22.18
CA ALA A 62 -17.65 7.84 -22.61
C ALA A 62 -17.31 8.37 -24.01
N GLN A 63 -16.16 7.96 -24.57
CA GLN A 63 -15.72 8.28 -25.92
C GLN A 63 -16.05 7.15 -26.93
N GLU A 64 -16.85 6.15 -26.52
CA GLU A 64 -17.26 5.02 -27.37
C GLU A 64 -16.06 4.30 -28.00
N THR A 65 -14.98 4.12 -27.22
CA THR A 65 -13.75 3.43 -27.64
C THR A 65 -13.86 1.92 -27.38
N SER A 66 -13.13 1.08 -28.12
CA SER A 66 -13.10 -0.38 -27.87
C SER A 66 -12.30 -0.70 -26.61
N CYS A 67 -12.69 -1.75 -25.88
CA CYS A 67 -12.08 -2.08 -24.58
C CYS A 67 -10.57 -2.36 -24.65
N ASP A 68 -10.07 -2.84 -25.79
CA ASP A 68 -8.63 -3.03 -26.05
C ASP A 68 -7.92 -1.67 -26.18
N ASP A 69 -8.43 -0.81 -27.04
CA ASP A 69 -7.88 0.53 -27.28
C ASP A 69 -7.91 1.42 -26.03
N MET A 70 -8.89 1.23 -25.13
CA MET A 70 -8.96 2.01 -23.88
C MET A 70 -7.70 1.82 -23.03
N VAL A 71 -7.17 0.60 -22.95
CA VAL A 71 -5.97 0.29 -22.16
C VAL A 71 -4.77 1.02 -22.75
N ASP A 72 -4.56 0.90 -24.06
CA ASP A 72 -3.46 1.54 -24.77
C ASP A 72 -3.48 3.07 -24.63
N ASN A 73 -4.68 3.67 -24.66
CA ASN A 73 -4.87 5.11 -24.52
C ASN A 73 -4.49 5.65 -23.14
N ILE A 74 -4.64 4.87 -22.07
CA ILE A 74 -4.47 5.37 -20.70
C ILE A 74 -3.23 4.84 -19.99
N LEU A 75 -2.68 3.69 -20.41
CA LEU A 75 -1.68 2.96 -19.65
C LEU A 75 -0.42 3.79 -19.40
N SER A 76 0.11 4.42 -20.45
CA SER A 76 1.34 5.22 -20.35
C SER A 76 1.15 6.48 -19.49
N ASP A 77 0.03 7.17 -19.65
CA ASP A 77 -0.30 8.38 -18.87
C ASP A 77 -0.56 8.06 -17.39
N TRP A 78 -1.29 6.98 -17.10
CA TRP A 78 -1.48 6.49 -15.74
C TRP A 78 -0.14 6.06 -15.13
N GLN A 79 0.68 5.32 -15.89
CA GLN A 79 1.98 4.87 -15.41
C GLN A 79 2.91 6.03 -15.08
N SER A 80 2.91 7.08 -15.91
CA SER A 80 3.70 8.28 -15.64
C SER A 80 3.27 9.04 -14.40
N SER A 81 1.95 9.09 -14.14
CA SER A 81 1.38 9.76 -12.98
C SER A 81 1.73 9.07 -11.65
N TRP A 82 1.81 7.73 -11.65
CA TRP A 82 1.90 6.94 -10.42
C TRP A 82 3.24 6.22 -10.22
N PHE A 83 4.03 5.94 -11.26
CA PHE A 83 5.20 5.05 -11.17
C PHE A 83 6.48 5.53 -11.87
N ALA A 84 6.45 6.56 -12.74
CA ALA A 84 7.59 6.87 -13.61
C ALA A 84 8.80 7.53 -12.91
N ASP A 85 8.65 8.14 -11.74
CA ASP A 85 9.71 8.96 -11.14
C ASP A 85 9.78 8.89 -9.61
N SER A 86 10.88 9.40 -9.05
CA SER A 86 11.08 9.48 -7.59
C SER A 86 10.07 10.37 -6.85
N ASP A 87 9.32 11.20 -7.58
CA ASP A 87 8.32 12.13 -7.02
C ASP A 87 6.89 11.56 -7.04
N THR A 88 6.73 10.29 -7.43
CA THR A 88 5.39 9.69 -7.45
C THR A 88 4.89 9.35 -6.04
N PRO A 89 3.56 9.30 -5.84
CA PRO A 89 2.96 8.93 -4.55
C PRO A 89 3.34 7.53 -4.06
N ILE A 90 3.69 6.62 -4.99
CA ILE A 90 4.06 5.22 -4.70
C ILE A 90 5.40 4.88 -5.31
N ARG A 91 6.41 4.72 -4.44
CA ARG A 91 7.75 4.28 -4.81
C ARG A 91 7.86 2.77 -4.75
N HIS A 92 8.72 2.21 -5.60
CA HIS A 92 8.96 0.76 -5.66
C HIS A 92 7.74 -0.06 -6.04
N PHE A 93 6.75 0.56 -6.70
CA PHE A 93 5.65 -0.18 -7.31
C PHE A 93 5.78 -0.11 -8.83
N SER A 94 5.30 -1.16 -9.50
CA SER A 94 4.98 -1.14 -10.91
C SER A 94 3.47 -1.33 -11.08
N GLY A 95 2.92 -0.74 -12.14
CA GLY A 95 1.50 -0.84 -12.46
C GLY A 95 1.30 -1.37 -13.88
N GLY A 96 0.35 -2.28 -14.04
CA GLY A 96 -0.10 -2.80 -15.32
C GLY A 96 -1.63 -2.85 -15.37
N ILE A 97 -2.18 -2.86 -16.58
CA ILE A 97 -3.60 -3.07 -16.82
C ILE A 97 -3.68 -4.18 -17.86
N GLU A 98 -4.41 -5.24 -17.54
CA GLU A 98 -4.63 -6.38 -18.41
C GLU A 98 -6.12 -6.58 -18.65
N LEU A 99 -6.48 -7.04 -19.85
CA LEU A 99 -7.83 -7.50 -20.11
C LEU A 99 -8.06 -8.86 -19.47
N GLY A 100 -9.23 -9.00 -18.85
CA GLY A 100 -9.71 -10.25 -18.29
C GLY A 100 -10.22 -11.21 -19.35
N THR A 101 -10.83 -12.30 -18.87
CA THR A 101 -11.38 -13.34 -19.76
C THR A 101 -12.84 -13.11 -20.13
N ALA A 102 -13.53 -12.24 -19.37
CA ALA A 102 -14.88 -11.79 -19.67
C ALA A 102 -14.85 -10.52 -20.54
N GLU A 103 -15.96 -10.26 -21.23
CA GLU A 103 -16.15 -9.06 -22.05
C GLU A 103 -15.89 -7.79 -21.22
N CYS A 104 -14.97 -6.95 -21.70
CA CYS A 104 -14.58 -5.69 -21.08
C CYS A 104 -14.30 -5.78 -19.57
N GLU A 105 -13.69 -6.90 -19.16
CA GLU A 105 -13.11 -7.06 -17.83
C GLU A 105 -11.69 -6.51 -17.81
N PHE A 106 -11.36 -5.75 -16.79
CA PHE A 106 -10.06 -5.14 -16.59
C PHE A 106 -9.48 -5.59 -15.26
N ASN A 107 -8.23 -6.00 -15.29
CA ASN A 107 -7.42 -6.32 -14.13
C ASN A 107 -6.34 -5.26 -14.01
N ILE A 108 -6.40 -4.44 -12.97
CA ILE A 108 -5.32 -3.53 -12.63
C ILE A 108 -4.38 -4.28 -11.70
N LEU A 109 -3.13 -4.45 -12.13
CA LEU A 109 -2.08 -5.12 -11.37
C LEU A 109 -1.12 -4.06 -10.85
N ILE A 110 -0.91 -4.04 -9.53
CA ILE A 110 0.08 -3.18 -8.90
C ILE A 110 1.01 -4.08 -8.09
N THR A 111 2.26 -4.18 -8.51
CA THR A 111 3.25 -5.09 -7.94
C THR A 111 4.31 -4.32 -7.18
N LEU A 112 4.57 -4.72 -5.94
CA LEU A 112 5.70 -4.21 -5.16
C LEU A 112 7.01 -4.78 -5.73
N ASN A 113 7.85 -3.90 -6.24
CA ASN A 113 9.20 -4.19 -6.71
C ASN A 113 10.17 -4.08 -5.53
N ASP A 114 10.25 -5.13 -4.70
CA ASP A 114 11.29 -5.19 -3.68
C ASP A 114 12.61 -5.70 -4.29
N ASN A 115 13.74 -5.12 -3.91
CA ASN A 115 15.05 -5.54 -4.41
C ASN A 115 15.58 -6.77 -3.63
N ASP A 116 14.89 -7.17 -2.56
CA ASP A 116 15.24 -8.32 -1.74
C ASP A 116 14.67 -9.60 -2.33
N SER A 117 15.52 -10.46 -2.90
CA SER A 117 15.12 -11.67 -3.62
C SER A 117 14.46 -12.77 -2.76
N ALA A 118 14.26 -12.50 -1.47
CA ALA A 118 13.60 -13.40 -0.51
C ALA A 118 12.13 -13.03 -0.25
N SER A 119 11.66 -11.84 -0.64
CA SER A 119 10.24 -11.47 -0.53
C SER A 119 9.46 -12.02 -1.71
N THR A 120 8.28 -12.58 -1.45
CA THR A 120 7.31 -12.89 -2.51
C THR A 120 6.78 -11.56 -3.05
N ASP A 121 6.85 -11.34 -4.36
CA ASP A 121 6.29 -10.15 -5.01
C ASP A 121 4.81 -9.97 -4.60
N GLU A 122 4.51 -8.96 -3.78
CA GLU A 122 3.13 -8.65 -3.38
C GLU A 122 2.46 -7.94 -4.55
N THR A 123 1.59 -8.67 -5.26
CA THR A 123 0.79 -8.12 -6.35
C THR A 123 -0.63 -7.89 -5.86
N PHE A 124 -1.07 -6.64 -5.97
CA PHE A 124 -2.44 -6.22 -5.73
C PHE A 124 -3.19 -6.24 -7.05
N THR A 125 -4.23 -7.07 -7.14
CA THR A 125 -5.10 -7.13 -8.30
C THR A 125 -6.44 -6.50 -7.98
N TYR A 126 -6.85 -5.53 -8.82
CA TYR A 126 -8.16 -4.91 -8.76
C TYR A 126 -8.93 -5.20 -10.05
N THR A 127 -9.96 -6.03 -9.94
CA THR A 127 -10.77 -6.48 -11.09
C THR A 127 -12.09 -5.74 -11.13
N PHE A 128 -12.46 -5.23 -12.30
CA PHE A 128 -13.77 -4.65 -12.56
C PHE A 128 -14.18 -4.86 -14.02
N ARG A 129 -15.45 -4.54 -14.33
CA ARG A 129 -15.97 -4.64 -15.69
C ARG A 129 -16.66 -3.36 -16.10
N LEU A 130 -16.53 -3.03 -17.37
CA LEU A 130 -17.29 -1.96 -18.03
C LEU A 130 -18.31 -2.59 -18.99
N PRO A 131 -19.45 -1.93 -19.24
CA PRO A 131 -20.37 -2.37 -20.28
C PRO A 131 -19.71 -2.19 -21.65
N ASP A 132 -19.87 -3.19 -22.52
CA ASP A 132 -19.50 -3.03 -23.93
C ASP A 132 -20.58 -2.22 -24.65
N LEU A 133 -20.18 -1.08 -25.20
CA LEU A 133 -21.06 -0.19 -25.97
C LEU A 133 -20.94 -0.41 -27.48
N LEU A 134 -19.88 -1.06 -27.94
CA LEU A 134 -19.61 -1.26 -29.36
C LEU A 134 -20.07 -2.63 -29.86
N GLY A 135 -20.34 -3.58 -28.96
CA GLY A 135 -21.07 -4.82 -29.24
C GLY A 135 -20.56 -5.51 -30.49
N ASN A 136 -19.31 -5.97 -30.45
CA ASN A 136 -18.72 -6.73 -31.56
C ASN A 136 -18.67 -8.23 -31.26
#